data_AF-G4Z8T8-F1
#
_entry.id   AF-G4Z8T8-F1
#
_cell.length_a   1.000
_cell.length_b   1.000
_cell.length_c   1.000
_cell.angle_alpha   90.00
_cell.angle_beta   90.00
_cell.angle_gamma   90.00
#
_symmetry.space_group_name_H-M   'P 1'
#
loop_
_entity.id
_entity.type
_entity.pdbx_description
1 polymer ?
#
loop_
_entity_poly.entity_id
_entity_poly.type
_entity_poly.pdbx_seq_one_letter_code
_entity_poly.pdbx_strand_id
1 'polypeptide(L)'
;WFTWYAQEPRWQAAAPKQLRSRSKLLVAFMKLFIEDGFALDTAAEDYRDRVLELGKRAEDAILTYLKTKHGINSRGSSAVLKHLQRLHSAGTLDAIIQRHQRLL
;
A
#
# COMPACT_ATOMS: atom_id res chain seq x y z
N TRP A 1 -7.02 3.75 3.47
CA TRP A 1 -6.13 4.68 2.73
C TRP A 1 -6.07 4.46 1.22
N PHE A 2 -7.11 3.88 0.61
CA PHE A 2 -7.15 3.50 -0.81
C PHE A 2 -8.26 4.20 -1.61
N THR A 3 -9.15 4.93 -0.93
CA THR A 3 -10.22 5.74 -1.54
C THR A 3 -9.71 6.75 -2.55
N TRP A 4 -8.44 7.19 -2.43
CA TRP A 4 -7.79 8.08 -3.39
C TRP A 4 -7.26 7.39 -4.63
N TYR A 5 -6.97 6.07 -4.59
CA TYR A 5 -6.52 5.28 -5.75
C TYR A 5 -7.71 4.89 -6.64
N ALA A 6 -8.87 4.69 -6.00
CA ALA A 6 -10.18 4.51 -6.64
C ALA A 6 -10.81 5.83 -7.17
N GLN A 7 -10.21 6.98 -6.88
CA GLN A 7 -10.58 8.27 -7.47
C GLN A 7 -9.54 8.62 -8.54
N GLU A 8 -9.97 8.60 -9.80
CA GLU A 8 -9.22 9.06 -10.97
C GLU A 8 -8.32 10.30 -10.70
N PRO A 9 -7.23 10.48 -11.47
CA PRO A 9 -6.12 11.42 -11.20
C PRO A 9 -6.45 12.92 -11.16
N ARG A 10 -7.73 13.31 -11.17
CA ARG A 10 -8.18 14.71 -11.17
C ARG A 10 -7.72 15.49 -9.93
N TRP A 11 -7.69 14.87 -8.74
CA TRP A 11 -7.17 15.52 -7.54
C TRP A 11 -5.63 15.49 -7.46
N GLN A 12 -4.98 14.54 -8.14
CA GLN A 12 -3.52 14.47 -8.18
C GLN A 12 -2.97 15.75 -8.80
N ALA A 13 -3.59 16.31 -9.85
CA ALA A 13 -3.13 17.55 -10.49
C ALA A 13 -3.02 18.75 -9.52
N ALA A 14 -3.88 18.82 -8.49
CA ALA A 14 -3.92 19.90 -7.50
C ALA A 14 -3.10 19.62 -6.23
N ALA A 15 -2.75 18.36 -5.94
CA ALA A 15 -2.03 18.00 -4.72
C ALA A 15 -0.55 18.43 -4.75
N PRO A 16 0.07 18.80 -3.60
CA PRO A 16 1.50 19.08 -3.53
C PRO A 16 2.34 17.88 -4.02
N LYS A 17 3.41 18.13 -4.77
CA LYS A 17 4.29 17.08 -5.33
C LYS A 17 4.73 16.05 -4.27
N GLN A 18 5.08 16.52 -3.07
CA GLN A 18 5.52 15.66 -1.97
C GLN A 18 4.44 14.68 -1.49
N LEU A 19 3.17 15.12 -1.47
CA LEU A 19 2.05 14.27 -1.08
C LEU A 19 1.82 13.17 -2.12
N ARG A 20 1.96 13.49 -3.41
CA ARG A 20 1.86 12.51 -4.51
C ARG A 20 2.95 11.44 -4.36
N SER A 21 4.20 11.83 -4.17
CA SER A 21 5.32 10.88 -4.03
C SER A 21 5.15 9.97 -2.81
N ARG A 22 4.73 10.51 -1.67
CA ARG A 22 4.45 9.71 -0.46
C ARG A 22 3.29 8.73 -0.67
N SER A 23 2.25 9.17 -1.37
CA SER A 23 1.08 8.33 -1.67
C SER A 23 1.45 7.19 -2.62
N LYS A 24 2.23 7.49 -3.68
CA LYS A 24 2.78 6.47 -4.59
C LYS A 24 3.65 5.46 -3.85
N LEU A 25 4.53 5.93 -2.96
CA LEU A 25 5.40 5.07 -2.17
C LEU A 25 4.58 4.17 -1.21
N LEU A 26 3.55 4.73 -0.56
CA LEU A 26 2.65 3.95 0.28
C LEU A 26 1.95 2.84 -0.52
N VAL A 27 1.43 3.14 -1.70
CA VAL A 27 0.80 2.12 -2.56
C VAL A 27 1.80 1.08 -3.02
N ALA A 28 3.04 1.46 -3.35
CA ALA A 28 4.08 0.50 -3.68
C ALA A 28 4.32 -0.49 -2.52
N PHE A 29 4.43 0.00 -1.28
CA PHE A 29 4.49 -0.87 -0.12
C PHE A 29 3.24 -1.74 0.03
N MET A 30 2.04 -1.16 -0.11
CA MET A 30 0.79 -1.92 -0.02
C MET A 30 0.72 -3.07 -1.02
N LYS A 31 1.19 -2.88 -2.25
CA LYS A 31 1.25 -3.95 -3.27
C LYS A 31 2.11 -5.15 -2.82
N LEU A 32 3.17 -4.92 -2.06
CA LEU A 32 4.01 -6.00 -1.53
C LEU A 32 3.27 -6.92 -0.54
N PHE A 33 2.24 -6.40 0.13
CA PHE A 33 1.43 -7.14 1.11
C PHE A 33 0.19 -7.79 0.49
N ILE A 34 0.02 -7.71 -0.83
CA ILE A 34 -1.05 -8.41 -1.55
C ILE A 34 -0.51 -9.78 -1.96
N GLU A 35 -0.97 -10.82 -1.26
CA GLU A 35 -0.47 -12.19 -1.45
C GLU A 35 -0.87 -12.81 -2.79
N ASP A 36 -1.96 -12.36 -3.41
CA ASP A 36 -2.53 -12.88 -4.65
C ASP A 36 -2.03 -12.13 -5.91
N GLY A 37 -1.12 -11.18 -5.73
CA GLY A 37 -0.71 -10.27 -6.80
C GLY A 37 -1.75 -9.16 -7.06
N PHE A 38 -1.34 -8.14 -7.82
CA PHE A 38 -2.18 -6.98 -8.15
C PHE A 38 -2.79 -7.15 -9.55
N ALA A 39 -3.61 -8.19 -9.73
CA ALA A 39 -4.32 -8.47 -10.99
C ALA A 39 -5.65 -7.70 -11.01
N LEU A 40 -5.59 -6.41 -11.32
CA LEU A 40 -6.77 -5.60 -11.56
C LEU A 40 -7.06 -5.54 -13.06
N ASP A 41 -8.23 -6.03 -13.45
CA ASP A 41 -8.76 -5.82 -14.79
C ASP A 41 -9.35 -4.40 -14.88
N THR A 42 -8.75 -3.54 -15.69
CA THR A 42 -9.18 -2.14 -15.84
C THR A 42 -10.45 -1.99 -16.67
N ALA A 43 -10.90 -3.05 -17.36
CA ALA A 43 -12.13 -3.06 -18.15
C ALA A 43 -13.34 -3.57 -17.34
N ALA A 44 -13.12 -4.14 -16.15
CA ALA A 44 -14.19 -4.59 -15.26
C ALA A 44 -14.98 -3.40 -14.68
N GLU A 45 -16.31 -3.49 -14.74
CA GLU A 45 -17.22 -2.50 -14.15
C GLU A 45 -17.01 -2.35 -12.63
N ASP A 46 -16.63 -3.44 -11.96
CA ASP A 46 -16.29 -3.49 -10.53
C ASP A 46 -14.85 -3.09 -10.20
N TYR A 47 -14.09 -2.54 -11.14
CA TYR A 47 -12.68 -2.14 -10.94
C TYR A 47 -12.50 -1.31 -9.66
N ARG A 48 -13.41 -0.35 -9.44
CA ARG A 48 -13.34 0.55 -8.28
C ARG A 48 -13.53 -0.20 -6.97
N ASP A 49 -14.47 -1.14 -6.93
CA ASP A 49 -14.77 -1.91 -5.72
C ASP A 49 -13.64 -2.88 -5.40
N ARG A 50 -13.13 -3.58 -6.43
CA ARG A 50 -11.96 -4.46 -6.30
C ARG A 50 -10.71 -3.71 -5.83
N VAL A 51 -10.47 -2.50 -6.34
CA VAL A 51 -9.39 -1.62 -5.85
C VAL A 51 -9.56 -1.32 -4.37
N LEU A 52 -10.78 -0.98 -3.93
CA LEU A 52 -11.05 -0.66 -2.53
C LEU A 52 -10.88 -1.88 -1.63
N GLU A 53 -11.38 -3.05 -2.04
CA GLU A 53 -11.23 -4.31 -1.33
C GLU A 53 -9.76 -4.72 -1.18
N LEU A 54 -9.00 -4.73 -2.28
CA LEU A 54 -7.56 -5.03 -2.27
C LEU A 54 -6.81 -4.04 -1.38
N GLY A 55 -7.17 -2.77 -1.46
CA GLY A 55 -6.63 -1.72 -0.61
C GLY A 55 -6.86 -1.96 0.87
N LYS A 56 -8.07 -2.40 1.23
CA LYS A 56 -8.44 -2.72 2.62
C LYS A 56 -7.69 -3.97 3.12
N ARG A 57 -7.58 -5.01 2.29
CA ARG A 57 -6.80 -6.22 2.63
C ARG A 57 -5.32 -5.90 2.83
N ALA A 58 -4.72 -5.12 1.94
CA ALA A 58 -3.32 -4.69 2.07
C ALA A 58 -3.09 -3.80 3.31
N GLU A 59 -4.04 -2.90 3.60
CA GLU A 59 -4.02 -2.07 4.81
C GLU A 59 -4.06 -2.92 6.08
N ASP A 60 -4.97 -3.89 6.15
CA ASP A 60 -5.06 -4.81 7.28
C ASP A 60 -3.79 -5.65 7.44
N ALA A 61 -3.25 -6.18 6.35
CA ALA A 61 -2.01 -6.95 6.36
C ALA A 61 -0.83 -6.12 6.89
N ILE A 62 -0.68 -4.87 6.45
CA ILE A 62 0.36 -3.96 6.97
C ILE A 62 0.16 -3.66 8.44
N LEU A 63 -1.07 -3.35 8.86
CA LEU A 63 -1.38 -3.05 10.26
C LEU A 63 -1.10 -4.26 11.16
N THR A 64 -1.52 -5.44 10.74
CA THR A 64 -1.27 -6.72 11.43
C THR A 64 0.22 -7.01 11.50
N TYR A 65 0.97 -6.75 10.41
CA TYR A 65 2.43 -6.89 10.40
C TYR A 65 3.11 -5.93 11.37
N LEU A 66 2.77 -4.63 11.32
CA LEU A 66 3.33 -3.61 12.21
C LEU A 66 3.00 -3.89 13.69
N LYS A 67 1.79 -4.33 13.98
CA LYS A 67 1.37 -4.70 15.33
C LYS A 67 2.11 -5.94 15.83
N THR A 68 2.13 -7.01 15.04
CA THR A 68 2.69 -8.30 15.45
C THR A 68 4.21 -8.29 15.50
N LYS A 69 4.88 -7.70 14.50
CA LYS A 69 6.35 -7.72 14.39
C LYS A 69 7.03 -6.57 15.13
N HIS A 70 6.34 -5.44 15.28
CA HIS A 70 6.96 -4.22 15.83
C HIS A 70 6.18 -3.58 16.99
N GLY A 71 5.04 -4.14 17.41
CA GLY A 71 4.23 -3.59 18.50
C GLY A 71 3.59 -2.22 18.17
N ILE A 72 3.58 -1.81 16.90
CA ILE A 72 3.13 -0.48 16.49
C ILE A 72 1.62 -0.51 16.20
N ASN A 73 0.84 0.22 17.00
CA ASN A 73 -0.62 0.38 16.81
C ASN A 73 -1.00 1.64 16.01
N SER A 74 -0.16 2.04 15.05
CA SER A 74 -0.39 3.28 14.29
C SER A 74 -1.39 3.06 13.16
N ARG A 75 -2.46 3.86 13.13
CA ARG A 75 -3.51 3.85 12.09
C ARG A 75 -3.45 5.05 11.14
N GLY A 76 -2.40 5.87 11.23
CA GLY A 76 -2.23 7.03 10.35
C GLY A 76 -1.39 6.67 9.13
N SER A 77 -1.86 6.93 7.91
CA SER A 77 -1.12 6.66 6.66
C SER A 77 0.29 7.24 6.66
N SER A 78 0.48 8.48 7.14
CA SER A 78 1.79 9.13 7.26
C SER A 78 2.72 8.46 8.26
N ALA A 79 2.17 7.97 9.38
CA ALA A 79 2.95 7.31 10.42
C ALA A 79 3.32 5.88 9.99
N VAL A 80 2.35 5.14 9.45
CA VAL A 80 2.55 3.82 8.82
C VAL A 80 3.64 3.92 7.74
N LEU A 81 3.56 4.91 6.85
CA LEU A 81 4.60 5.12 5.83
C LEU A 81 5.99 5.37 6.45
N LYS A 82 6.10 6.21 7.48
CA LYS A 82 7.38 6.44 8.19
C LYS A 82 7.92 5.16 8.84
N HIS A 83 7.06 4.28 9.33
CA HIS A 83 7.48 3.00 9.88
C HIS A 83 7.93 2.05 8.77
N LEU A 84 7.14 1.90 7.70
CA LEU A 84 7.52 1.09 6.54
C LEU A 84 8.84 1.53 5.91
N GLN A 85 9.08 2.85 5.76
CA GLN A 85 10.36 3.37 5.27
C GLN A 85 11.53 2.98 6.18
N ARG A 86 11.37 3.06 7.51
CA ARG A 86 12.41 2.63 8.46
C ARG A 86 12.67 1.13 8.37
N LEU A 87 11.63 0.32 8.24
CA LEU A 87 11.74 -1.13 8.07
C LEU A 87 12.41 -1.51 6.76
N HIS A 88 12.18 -0.74 5.70
CA HIS A 88 12.81 -0.92 4.41
C HIS A 88 14.31 -0.61 4.50
N SER A 89 14.67 0.53 5.10
CA SER A 89 16.06 0.88 5.35
C SER A 89 16.79 -0.11 6.26
N ALA A 90 16.07 -0.78 7.17
CA ALA A 90 16.60 -1.83 8.02
C ALA A 90 16.64 -3.23 7.36
N GLY A 91 16.22 -3.36 6.09
CA GLY A 91 16.17 -4.63 5.37
C GLY A 91 15.08 -5.60 5.82
N THR A 92 14.20 -5.21 6.75
CA THR A 92 13.16 -6.10 7.30
C THR A 92 12.06 -6.40 6.28
N LEU A 93 11.86 -5.51 5.31
CA LEU A 93 10.92 -5.72 4.20
C LEU A 93 11.50 -6.56 3.06
N ASP A 94 12.79 -6.91 3.09
CA ASP A 94 13.47 -7.62 1.99
C ASP A 94 12.83 -8.99 1.73
N ALA A 95 12.52 -9.76 2.77
CA ALA A 95 11.83 -11.04 2.64
C ALA A 95 10.44 -10.93 2.00
N ILE A 96 9.71 -9.82 2.25
CA ILE A 96 8.40 -9.56 1.67
C ILE A 96 8.57 -9.13 0.20
N ILE A 97 9.58 -8.33 -0.11
CA ILE A 97 9.94 -7.94 -1.48
C ILE A 97 10.32 -9.19 -2.29
N GLN A 98 11.17 -10.06 -1.75
CA GLN A 98 11.57 -11.32 -2.39
C GLN A 98 10.38 -12.27 -2.58
N ARG A 99 9.42 -12.31 -1.65
CA ARG A 99 8.17 -13.05 -1.83
C ARG A 99 7.35 -12.46 -2.98
N HIS A 100 7.19 -11.15 -3.01
CA HIS A 100 6.43 -10.47 -4.06
C HIS A 100 7.07 -10.63 -5.44
N GLN A 101 8.40 -10.57 -5.54
CA GLN A 101 9.14 -10.83 -6.78
C GLN A 101 8.98 -12.25 -7.30
N ARG A 102 8.67 -13.23 -6.45
CA ARG A 102 8.36 -14.60 -6.87
C ARG A 102 6.92 -14.77 -7.37
N LEU A 103 6.05 -13.80 -7.12
CA LEU A 103 4.64 -13.80 -7.52
C LEU A 103 4.38 -12.95 -8.78
N LEU A 104 5.38 -12.19 -9.22
CA LEU A 104 5.41 -11.44 -10.50
C LEU A 104 5.99 -12.32 -11.61
#